data_AF-U1PHG7-F1
#
_entry.id   AF-U1PHG7-F1
#
_cell.length_a   1.000
_cell.length_b   1.000
_cell.length_c   1.000
_cell.angle_alpha   90.00
_cell.angle_beta   90.00
_cell.angle_gamma   90.00
#
_symmetry.space_group_name_H-M   'P 1'
#
loop_
_entity.id
_entity.type
_entity.pdbx_description
1 polymer ?
#
loop_
_entity_poly.entity_id
_entity_poly.type
_entity_poly.pdbx_seq_one_letter_code
_entity_poly.pdbx_strand_id
1 'polypeptide(L)'
;MSLERSPAEQAAALVADPGLYESFAADYSDEISFYSALRGSAQESLSFEEYVELRRVFLDHGPTGAIRRRLEERLERSLKNMVLGMSPRGRAYKAPTLAQLECRRRAFDSLDITVPSLLSAVKTTVEHLYDEVETPTGTSATLHRLLSDTPTNEYAAVEYVARAWLSEVALGADDTESRLEQVLSTYIETVPRPEPPVECDSAAEYLVAAEKRAFADPVKKRLQEAALHASPSVETLCEYLYLTATDVIEEYRHGDQDITRADLVLAQRHLRLLDAVTAHPEESDQAAYAESYRHLADAIEAGGGRWLTDRAGMPEPEWETVADSYGQAAAAVRPVSVVRFVKYLSKAFRHAAHATDDWACRYQLHINAQRLFGRFEPTALTADRDTSAEKVESTITGTLHVHRCREYEAQAHLAFTESMYDEVSWAAEKARNEAQAAPQGSLRLRGLDTIETISAARRAERRGEFETALVRYDEVETNNDSRQVGVVCHRQLCRVKQLVEQGRHEVALANAHDWFEPGSAVVLATEASCGILPDLDGDAPAVSDQFLTVDTDVLSALVPLVRLAAVGGPVSVVVRRQIADCLVGL
;
A
#
# COMPACT_ATOMS: atom_id res chain seq x y z
N MET A 1 21.51 15.54 52.28
CA MET A 1 20.27 16.09 51.68
C MET A 1 20.60 16.52 50.27
N SER A 2 20.44 15.60 49.32
CA SER A 2 20.58 15.89 47.88
C SER A 2 19.29 16.54 47.42
N LEU A 3 19.35 17.76 46.89
CA LEU A 3 18.25 18.29 46.08
C LEU A 3 18.20 17.43 44.83
N GLU A 4 17.18 16.58 44.70
CA GLU A 4 16.94 15.81 43.46
C GLU A 4 16.84 16.82 42.31
N ARG A 5 17.87 16.85 41.47
CA ARG A 5 17.89 17.69 40.27
C ARG A 5 16.79 17.24 39.34
N SER A 6 16.05 18.19 38.76
CA SER A 6 15.08 17.89 37.72
C SER A 6 15.75 17.28 36.47
N PRO A 7 15.02 16.54 35.61
CA PRO A 7 15.59 15.99 34.38
C PRO A 7 16.25 17.03 33.46
N ALA A 8 15.75 18.27 33.45
CA ALA A 8 16.36 19.37 32.70
C ALA A 8 17.72 19.77 33.31
N GLU A 9 17.79 19.96 34.63
CA GLU A 9 19.05 20.29 35.33
C GLU A 9 20.09 19.16 35.23
N GLN A 10 19.63 17.90 35.24
CA GLN A 10 20.49 16.74 35.02
C GLN A 10 21.05 16.73 33.59
N ALA A 11 20.24 17.06 32.58
CA ALA A 11 20.69 17.16 31.19
C ALA A 11 21.79 18.24 31.03
N ALA A 12 21.58 19.43 31.59
CA ALA A 12 22.59 20.50 31.59
C ALA A 12 23.89 20.12 32.32
N ALA A 13 23.78 19.46 33.47
CA ALA A 13 24.94 18.97 34.20
C ALA A 13 25.69 17.88 33.42
N LEU A 14 24.98 16.99 32.72
CA LEU A 14 25.58 15.91 31.95
C LEU A 14 26.31 16.40 30.69
N VAL A 15 25.83 17.48 30.06
CA VAL A 15 26.55 18.15 28.97
C VAL A 15 27.84 18.80 29.49
N ALA A 16 27.80 19.40 30.68
CA ALA A 16 28.97 20.06 31.27
C ALA A 16 30.01 19.05 31.82
N ASP A 17 29.57 17.91 32.34
CA ASP A 17 30.42 16.84 32.87
C ASP A 17 29.82 15.46 32.55
N PRO A 18 30.26 14.83 31.44
CA PRO A 18 29.82 13.50 31.03
C PRO A 18 30.11 12.40 32.07
N GLY A 19 31.08 12.60 32.96
CA GLY A 19 31.43 11.66 34.03
C GLY A 19 30.30 11.41 35.05
N LEU A 20 29.27 12.26 35.03
CA LEU A 20 28.08 12.11 35.88
C LEU A 20 27.09 11.05 35.37
N TYR A 21 27.32 10.46 34.18
CA TYR A 21 26.39 9.55 33.52
C TYR A 21 25.92 8.40 34.42
N GLU A 22 26.86 7.59 34.93
CA GLU A 22 26.55 6.40 35.73
C GLU A 22 25.81 6.79 37.01
N SER A 23 26.18 7.91 37.63
CA SER A 23 25.55 8.40 38.85
C SER A 23 24.10 8.82 38.62
N PHE A 24 23.79 9.48 37.51
CA PHE A 24 22.41 9.89 37.19
C PHE A 24 21.58 8.73 36.66
N ALA A 25 22.16 7.84 35.85
CA ALA A 25 21.46 6.68 35.31
C ALA A 25 20.95 5.74 36.42
N ALA A 26 21.69 5.64 37.54
CA ALA A 26 21.31 4.84 38.71
C ALA A 26 19.99 5.27 39.38
N ASP A 27 19.54 6.51 39.17
CA ASP A 27 18.27 7.03 39.73
C ASP A 27 17.05 6.60 38.90
N TYR A 28 17.24 5.92 37.77
CA TYR A 28 16.18 5.50 36.84
C TYR A 28 16.04 3.97 36.79
N SER A 29 14.87 3.49 36.36
CA SER A 29 14.59 2.05 36.22
C SER A 29 15.51 1.35 35.22
N ASP A 30 15.92 2.08 34.18
CA ASP A 30 16.79 1.61 33.12
C ASP A 30 17.36 2.82 32.33
N GLU A 31 18.48 2.61 31.64
CA GLU A 31 19.19 3.64 30.89
C GLU A 31 18.39 4.22 29.71
N ILE A 32 17.40 3.47 29.19
CA ILE A 32 16.54 3.92 28.10
C ILE A 32 15.45 4.87 28.62
N SER A 33 14.93 4.61 29.81
CA SER A 33 14.03 5.50 30.54
C SER A 33 14.76 6.78 30.96
N PHE A 34 16.00 6.67 31.46
CA PHE A 34 16.89 7.80 31.72
C PHE A 34 17.08 8.69 30.49
N TYR A 35 17.52 8.09 29.38
CA TYR A 35 17.65 8.76 28.07
C TYR A 35 16.35 9.46 27.66
N SER A 36 15.20 8.78 27.82
CA SER A 36 13.91 9.31 27.37
C SER A 36 13.46 10.51 28.20
N ALA A 37 13.71 10.48 29.52
CA ALA A 37 13.40 11.55 30.45
C ALA A 37 14.24 12.80 30.19
N LEU A 38 15.57 12.67 30.18
CA LEU A 38 16.48 13.82 29.96
C LEU A 38 16.29 14.42 28.57
N ARG A 39 16.15 13.58 27.53
CA ARG A 39 15.79 14.05 26.18
C ARG A 39 14.48 14.83 26.18
N GLY A 40 13.49 14.35 26.93
CA GLY A 40 12.14 14.90 26.96
C GLY A 40 12.05 16.27 27.61
N SER A 41 13.01 16.62 28.47
CA SER A 41 13.10 17.90 29.19
C SER A 41 14.24 18.79 28.75
N ALA A 42 15.15 18.30 27.89
CA ALA A 42 16.34 19.04 27.44
C ALA A 42 16.03 20.44 26.90
N GLN A 43 14.91 20.63 26.21
CA GLN A 43 14.50 21.93 25.66
C GLN A 43 14.26 23.03 26.70
N GLU A 44 14.12 22.68 27.98
CA GLU A 44 13.89 23.65 29.06
C GLU A 44 15.19 24.27 29.57
N SER A 45 16.34 23.68 29.23
CA SER A 45 17.64 24.02 29.83
C SER A 45 18.80 24.08 28.86
N LEU A 46 18.68 23.49 27.66
CA LEU A 46 19.76 23.39 26.68
C LEU A 46 19.48 24.23 25.44
N SER A 47 20.54 24.82 24.88
CA SER A 47 20.60 25.23 23.48
C SER A 47 20.54 24.01 22.56
N PHE A 48 20.37 24.23 21.25
CA PHE A 48 20.33 23.11 20.31
C PHE A 48 21.68 22.40 20.22
N GLU A 49 22.78 23.13 20.24
CA GLU A 49 24.14 22.60 20.19
C GLU A 49 24.43 21.75 21.42
N GLU A 50 24.05 22.23 22.62
CA GLU A 50 24.12 21.44 23.85
C GLU A 50 23.19 20.23 23.83
N TYR A 51 22.03 20.33 23.19
CA TYR A 51 21.13 19.19 23.00
C TYR A 51 21.71 18.11 22.08
N VAL A 52 22.47 18.50 21.04
CA VAL A 52 23.23 17.56 20.21
C VAL A 52 24.37 16.94 21.02
N GLU A 53 25.09 17.74 21.82
CA GLU A 53 26.15 17.25 22.71
C GLU A 53 25.62 16.24 23.73
N LEU A 54 24.44 16.51 24.31
CA LEU A 54 23.76 15.55 25.18
C LEU A 54 23.55 14.21 24.47
N ARG A 55 23.27 14.20 23.16
CA ARG A 55 23.13 12.95 22.39
C ARG A 55 24.45 12.23 22.21
N ARG A 56 25.55 12.96 22.02
CA ARG A 56 26.90 12.41 21.98
C ARG A 56 27.23 11.69 23.28
N VAL A 57 27.00 12.35 24.43
CA VAL A 57 27.21 11.73 25.75
C VAL A 57 26.43 10.41 25.89
N PHE A 58 25.16 10.42 25.47
CA PHE A 58 24.30 9.22 25.47
C PHE A 58 24.77 8.11 24.53
N LEU A 59 25.38 8.46 23.39
CA LEU A 59 25.95 7.48 22.46
C LEU A 59 27.26 6.89 22.99
N ASP A 60 28.07 7.70 23.67
CA ASP A 60 29.38 7.30 24.18
C ASP A 60 29.29 6.45 25.46
N HIS A 61 28.34 6.76 26.34
CA HIS A 61 28.26 6.16 27.68
C HIS A 61 27.03 5.26 27.90
N GLY A 62 25.99 5.44 27.09
CA GLY A 62 24.73 4.70 27.24
C GLY A 62 24.67 3.43 26.38
N PRO A 63 23.47 2.83 26.25
CA PRO A 63 23.23 1.68 25.39
C PRO A 63 23.25 2.11 23.92
N THR A 64 24.46 2.32 23.37
CA THR A 64 24.74 2.98 22.10
C THR A 64 23.87 2.47 20.95
N GLY A 65 23.76 1.15 20.78
CA GLY A 65 22.99 0.56 19.69
C GLY A 65 21.49 0.89 19.74
N ALA A 66 20.89 0.89 20.94
CA ALA A 66 19.48 1.21 21.11
C ALA A 66 19.21 2.71 20.95
N ILE A 67 20.14 3.56 21.42
CA ILE A 67 20.04 5.01 21.30
C ILE A 67 20.26 5.47 19.85
N ARG A 68 21.30 4.95 19.17
CA ARG A 68 21.58 5.19 17.76
C ARG A 68 20.35 4.88 16.91
N ARG A 69 19.81 3.66 17.03
CA ARG A 69 18.61 3.26 16.30
C ARG A 69 17.43 4.22 16.52
N ARG A 70 17.15 4.60 17.77
CA ARG A 70 16.08 5.54 18.10
C ARG A 70 16.30 6.96 17.56
N LEU A 71 17.55 7.40 17.44
CA LEU A 71 17.89 8.68 16.84
C LEU A 71 17.65 8.62 15.34
N GLU A 72 18.23 7.63 14.65
CA GLU A 72 18.11 7.43 13.20
C GLU A 72 16.64 7.29 12.77
N GLU A 73 15.85 6.44 13.43
CA GLU A 73 14.42 6.21 13.12
C GLU A 73 13.53 7.45 13.30
N ARG A 74 13.96 8.44 14.09
CA ARG A 74 13.12 9.59 14.45
C ARG A 74 13.67 10.93 13.98
N LEU A 75 14.87 10.93 13.39
CA LEU A 75 15.58 12.16 13.06
C LEU A 75 14.80 12.99 12.03
N GLU A 76 14.28 12.35 10.99
CA GLU A 76 13.48 13.00 9.96
C GLU A 76 12.22 13.67 10.53
N ARG A 77 11.45 12.95 11.36
CA ARG A 77 10.30 13.52 12.09
C ARG A 77 10.73 14.66 13.02
N SER A 78 11.91 14.58 13.62
CA SER A 78 12.45 15.65 14.47
C SER A 78 12.76 16.91 13.67
N LEU A 79 13.41 16.77 12.50
CA LEU A 79 13.74 17.87 11.59
C LEU A 79 12.48 18.54 11.06
N LYS A 80 11.50 17.76 10.58
CA LYS A 80 10.16 18.28 10.22
C LYS A 80 9.54 19.11 11.35
N ASN A 81 9.56 18.58 12.57
CA ASN A 81 8.96 19.28 13.71
C ASN A 81 9.68 20.59 14.06
N MET A 82 10.97 20.73 13.76
CA MET A 82 11.72 21.98 13.93
C MET A 82 11.32 23.05 12.91
N VAL A 83 10.92 22.63 11.71
CA VAL A 83 10.31 23.54 10.72
C VAL A 83 8.91 23.97 11.18
N LEU A 84 8.05 22.99 11.46
CA LEU A 84 6.62 23.23 11.68
C LEU A 84 6.27 23.68 13.12
N GLY A 85 7.18 23.51 14.08
CA GLY A 85 6.95 23.90 15.48
C GLY A 85 5.86 23.08 16.21
N MET A 86 5.56 21.87 15.74
CA MET A 86 4.42 21.09 16.25
C MET A 86 4.70 20.35 17.57
N SER A 87 5.98 20.13 17.90
CA SER A 87 6.38 19.52 19.19
C SER A 87 7.04 20.55 20.11
N PRO A 88 7.06 20.34 21.44
CA PRO A 88 7.81 21.21 22.37
C PRO A 88 9.26 21.44 21.94
N ARG A 89 9.95 20.36 21.53
CA ARG A 89 11.32 20.43 20.99
C ARG A 89 11.40 21.17 19.66
N GLY A 90 10.43 20.95 18.77
CA GLY A 90 10.31 21.69 17.52
C GLY A 90 10.14 23.20 17.72
N ARG A 91 9.43 23.62 18.78
CA ARG A 91 9.26 25.04 19.15
C ARG A 91 10.50 25.65 19.80
N ALA A 92 11.24 24.87 20.58
CA ALA A 92 12.46 25.34 21.21
C ALA A 92 13.63 25.44 20.22
N TYR A 93 13.74 24.48 19.31
CA TYR A 93 14.83 24.36 18.34
C TYR A 93 14.38 24.66 16.91
N LYS A 94 13.63 25.76 16.72
CA LYS A 94 13.05 26.11 15.42
C LYS A 94 14.11 26.24 14.33
N ALA A 95 13.75 25.77 13.14
CA ALA A 95 14.52 25.90 11.90
C ALA A 95 13.58 26.35 10.77
N PRO A 96 13.12 27.62 10.78
CA PRO A 96 12.15 28.12 9.80
C PRO A 96 12.64 28.26 8.36
N THR A 97 13.96 28.26 8.12
CA THR A 97 14.54 28.38 6.76
C THR A 97 15.28 27.10 6.37
N LEU A 98 15.45 26.85 5.06
CA LEU A 98 16.21 25.70 4.57
C LEU A 98 17.66 25.74 5.05
N ALA A 99 18.29 26.92 5.11
CA ALA A 99 19.66 27.06 5.60
C ALA A 99 19.80 26.66 7.08
N GLN A 100 18.81 27.06 7.89
CA GLN A 100 18.77 26.67 9.30
C GLN A 100 18.48 25.17 9.46
N LEU A 101 17.56 24.61 8.66
CA LEU A 101 17.26 23.17 8.68
C LEU A 101 18.51 22.35 8.33
N GLU A 102 19.27 22.78 7.32
CA GLU A 102 20.53 22.15 6.93
C GLU A 102 21.58 22.26 8.04
N CYS A 103 21.68 23.41 8.72
CA CYS A 103 22.56 23.56 9.87
C CYS A 103 22.19 22.57 11.01
N ARG A 104 20.89 22.42 11.32
CA ARG A 104 20.42 21.44 12.30
C ARG A 104 20.74 20.01 11.87
N ARG A 105 20.53 19.68 10.59
CA ARG A 105 20.84 18.37 10.00
C ARG A 105 22.33 18.04 10.13
N ARG A 106 23.22 18.96 9.73
CA ARG A 106 24.69 18.80 9.83
C ARG A 106 25.19 18.67 11.25
N ALA A 107 24.54 19.31 12.23
CA ALA A 107 24.91 19.12 13.62
C ALA A 107 24.70 17.67 14.08
N PHE A 108 23.63 17.01 13.64
CA PHE A 108 23.43 15.58 13.91
C PHE A 108 24.43 14.67 13.20
N ASP A 109 24.96 15.10 12.04
CA ASP A 109 25.98 14.35 11.29
C ASP A 109 27.27 14.16 12.12
N SER A 110 27.54 15.10 13.03
CA SER A 110 28.67 15.01 13.98
C SER A 110 28.54 13.90 15.03
N LEU A 111 27.43 13.15 15.06
CA LEU A 111 27.17 12.06 16.01
C LEU A 111 27.50 10.67 15.46
N ASP A 112 28.07 10.56 14.25
CA ASP A 112 28.35 9.27 13.59
C ASP A 112 27.09 8.37 13.52
N ILE A 113 25.96 8.98 13.13
CA ILE A 113 24.68 8.30 12.89
C ILE A 113 24.27 8.49 11.43
N THR A 114 23.37 7.65 10.95
CA THR A 114 22.74 7.84 9.64
C THR A 114 21.82 9.06 9.69
N VAL A 115 22.18 10.12 8.98
CA VAL A 115 21.40 11.35 8.89
C VAL A 115 20.66 11.39 7.55
N PRO A 116 19.34 11.65 7.52
CA PRO A 116 18.60 11.81 6.27
C PRO A 116 19.16 12.98 5.45
N SER A 117 18.99 12.94 4.13
CA SER A 117 19.33 14.08 3.27
C SER A 117 18.39 15.27 3.55
N LEU A 118 18.80 16.49 3.18
CA LEU A 118 17.92 17.65 3.30
C LEU A 118 16.64 17.47 2.47
N LEU A 119 16.77 16.91 1.26
CA LEU A 119 15.64 16.61 0.40
C LEU A 119 14.62 15.67 1.09
N SER A 120 15.09 14.62 1.76
CA SER A 120 14.20 13.70 2.50
C SER A 120 13.42 14.44 3.58
N ALA A 121 14.12 15.20 4.43
CA ALA A 121 13.48 15.98 5.49
C ALA A 121 12.47 17.02 4.95
N VAL A 122 12.78 17.62 3.80
CA VAL A 122 11.87 18.53 3.07
C VAL A 122 10.64 17.80 2.54
N LYS A 123 10.80 16.66 1.85
CA LYS A 123 9.67 15.86 1.36
C LYS A 123 8.73 15.46 2.48
N THR A 124 9.27 14.99 3.60
CA THR A 124 8.52 14.67 4.83
C THR A 124 7.80 15.90 5.41
N THR A 125 8.41 17.08 5.33
CA THR A 125 7.78 18.33 5.77
C THR A 125 6.64 18.75 4.85
N VAL A 126 6.84 18.68 3.53
CA VAL A 126 5.85 19.02 2.50
C VAL A 126 4.67 18.05 2.55
N GLU A 127 4.91 16.75 2.71
CA GLU A 127 3.85 15.75 2.91
C GLU A 127 2.89 16.16 4.03
N HIS A 128 3.47 16.57 5.15
CA HIS A 128 2.71 16.93 6.34
C HIS A 128 1.94 18.25 6.18
N LEU A 129 2.50 19.22 5.45
CA LEU A 129 1.78 20.45 5.10
C LEU A 129 0.52 20.16 4.27
N TYR A 130 0.58 19.15 3.40
CA TYR A 130 -0.57 18.74 2.60
C TYR A 130 -1.60 17.90 3.38
N ASP A 131 -1.19 17.21 4.45
CA ASP A 131 -2.07 16.28 5.19
C ASP A 131 -2.80 16.87 6.40
N GLU A 132 -2.10 17.59 7.28
CA GLU A 132 -2.60 17.76 8.65
C GLU A 132 -2.76 19.22 9.12
N VAL A 133 -2.17 20.23 8.45
CA VAL A 133 -1.85 21.46 9.22
C VAL A 133 -2.35 22.79 8.64
N GLU A 134 -2.47 23.00 7.33
CA GLU A 134 -2.67 24.38 6.84
C GLU A 134 -3.70 24.52 5.72
N THR A 135 -4.45 25.63 5.77
CA THR A 135 -5.16 26.13 4.58
C THR A 135 -4.12 26.39 3.48
N PRO A 136 -4.49 26.43 2.18
CA PRO A 136 -3.55 26.74 1.10
C PRO A 136 -2.69 28.00 1.36
N THR A 137 -3.26 28.99 2.07
CA THR A 137 -2.56 30.19 2.53
C THR A 137 -1.48 29.93 3.59
N GLY A 138 -1.71 29.01 4.53
CA GLY A 138 -0.68 28.62 5.50
C GLY A 138 0.45 27.86 4.82
N THR A 139 0.12 26.88 3.97
CA THR A 139 1.11 26.08 3.23
C THR A 139 2.05 26.97 2.43
N SER A 140 1.50 27.89 1.63
CA SER A 140 2.30 28.85 0.86
C SER A 140 3.18 29.75 1.75
N ALA A 141 2.68 30.19 2.91
CA ALA A 141 3.46 31.00 3.86
C ALA A 141 4.62 30.21 4.50
N THR A 142 4.41 28.95 4.84
CA THR A 142 5.46 28.07 5.38
C THR A 142 6.53 27.78 4.34
N LEU A 143 6.13 27.45 3.10
CA LEU A 143 7.06 27.24 1.99
C LEU A 143 7.86 28.51 1.65
N HIS A 144 7.21 29.68 1.66
CA HIS A 144 7.89 30.96 1.47
C HIS A 144 8.94 31.22 2.56
N ARG A 145 8.61 30.92 3.83
CA ARG A 145 9.55 31.07 4.95
C ARG A 145 10.75 30.13 4.80
N LEU A 146 10.52 28.89 4.37
CA LEU A 146 11.61 27.94 4.09
C LEU A 146 12.59 28.49 3.05
N LEU A 147 12.10 29.18 2.02
CA LEU A 147 12.90 29.75 0.93
C LEU A 147 13.57 31.09 1.25
N SER A 148 13.23 31.73 2.37
CA SER A 148 13.77 33.05 2.73
C SER A 148 15.28 33.06 3.00
N ASP A 149 15.88 31.89 3.24
CA ASP A 149 17.33 31.68 3.35
C ASP A 149 17.67 30.23 2.98
N THR A 150 18.50 30.05 1.94
CA THR A 150 18.77 28.75 1.31
C THR A 150 20.24 28.31 1.45
N PRO A 151 20.51 27.02 1.70
CA PRO A 151 21.87 26.53 1.86
C PRO A 151 22.58 26.35 0.50
N THR A 152 23.88 26.64 0.47
CA THR A 152 24.74 26.35 -0.69
C THR A 152 24.94 24.84 -0.83
N ASN A 153 24.91 24.33 -2.06
CA ASN A 153 25.10 22.92 -2.45
C ASN A 153 23.93 21.95 -2.20
N GLU A 154 22.76 22.44 -1.81
CA GLU A 154 21.56 21.59 -1.59
C GLU A 154 20.48 21.85 -2.65
N TYR A 155 20.90 21.80 -3.93
CA TYR A 155 20.06 22.15 -5.09
C TYR A 155 18.68 21.47 -5.04
N ALA A 156 18.66 20.14 -4.91
CA ALA A 156 17.42 19.36 -5.02
C ALA A 156 16.39 19.74 -3.95
N ALA A 157 16.83 20.07 -2.73
CA ALA A 157 15.92 20.48 -1.66
C ALA A 157 15.35 21.88 -1.91
N VAL A 158 16.18 22.83 -2.38
CA VAL A 158 15.76 24.19 -2.70
C VAL A 158 14.78 24.20 -3.87
N GLU A 159 15.13 23.50 -4.95
CA GLU A 159 14.31 23.34 -6.15
C GLU A 159 12.93 22.75 -5.81
N TYR A 160 12.90 21.70 -4.97
CA TYR A 160 11.67 21.04 -4.56
C TYR A 160 10.72 21.98 -3.79
N VAL A 161 11.23 22.71 -2.80
CA VAL A 161 10.42 23.68 -2.05
C VAL A 161 9.99 24.84 -2.94
N ALA A 162 10.85 25.31 -3.83
CA ALA A 162 10.55 26.42 -4.74
C ALA A 162 9.42 26.09 -5.70
N ARG A 163 9.39 24.87 -6.26
CA ARG A 163 8.28 24.40 -7.09
C ARG A 163 6.97 24.24 -6.31
N ALA A 164 7.04 23.67 -5.10
CA ALA A 164 5.87 23.57 -4.22
C ALA A 164 5.31 24.95 -3.90
N TRP A 165 6.17 25.91 -3.51
CA TRP A 165 5.79 27.28 -3.22
C TRP A 165 5.13 27.96 -4.43
N LEU A 166 5.78 27.89 -5.60
CA LEU A 166 5.29 28.49 -6.83
C LEU A 166 3.88 27.96 -7.18
N SER A 167 3.68 26.65 -7.05
CA SER A 167 2.40 26.01 -7.36
C SER A 167 1.29 26.46 -6.42
N GLU A 168 1.54 26.47 -5.12
CA GLU A 168 0.55 26.89 -4.12
C GLU A 168 0.21 28.38 -4.24
N VAL A 169 1.18 29.24 -4.52
CA VAL A 169 0.93 30.67 -4.68
C VAL A 169 0.15 30.96 -5.96
N ALA A 170 0.47 30.29 -7.07
CA ALA A 170 -0.24 30.47 -8.33
C ALA A 170 -1.69 29.97 -8.25
N LEU A 171 -1.89 28.75 -7.75
CA LEU A 171 -3.22 28.14 -7.58
C LEU A 171 -4.10 28.86 -6.54
N GLY A 172 -3.50 29.60 -5.61
CA GLY A 172 -4.20 30.37 -4.60
C GLY A 172 -4.72 31.74 -5.07
N ALA A 173 -4.48 32.12 -6.33
CA ALA A 173 -4.88 33.42 -6.89
C ALA A 173 -6.12 33.33 -7.78
N ASP A 174 -6.93 34.39 -7.80
CA ASP A 174 -8.12 34.50 -8.67
C ASP A 174 -7.76 34.47 -10.17
N ASP A 175 -6.62 35.06 -10.53
CA ASP A 175 -6.00 34.98 -11.86
C ASP A 175 -4.69 34.21 -11.75
N THR A 176 -4.75 32.93 -12.10
CA THR A 176 -3.63 31.98 -11.96
C THR A 176 -2.49 32.30 -12.93
N GLU A 177 -2.78 32.67 -14.17
CA GLU A 177 -1.77 32.94 -15.21
C GLU A 177 -0.96 34.19 -14.86
N SER A 178 -1.63 35.31 -14.58
CA SER A 178 -0.97 36.54 -14.15
C SER A 178 -0.17 36.35 -12.87
N ARG A 179 -0.64 35.50 -11.94
CA ARG A 179 0.10 35.20 -10.72
C ARG A 179 1.35 34.38 -11.01
N LEU A 180 1.25 33.38 -11.89
CA LEU A 180 2.36 32.53 -12.28
C LEU A 180 3.51 33.34 -12.90
N GLU A 181 3.19 34.28 -13.78
CA GLU A 181 4.17 35.22 -14.37
C GLU A 181 4.91 36.02 -13.29
N GLN A 182 4.17 36.53 -12.30
CA GLN A 182 4.75 37.33 -11.22
C GLN A 182 5.73 36.51 -10.37
N VAL A 183 5.34 35.29 -9.99
CA VAL A 183 6.14 34.46 -9.06
C VAL A 183 7.27 33.70 -9.74
N LEU A 184 7.23 33.55 -11.07
CA LEU A 184 8.31 32.94 -11.85
C LEU A 184 9.65 33.67 -11.62
N SER A 185 9.64 35.01 -11.56
CA SER A 185 10.85 35.80 -11.27
C SER A 185 11.50 35.39 -9.95
N THR A 186 10.71 35.29 -8.87
CA THR A 186 11.17 34.85 -7.55
C THR A 186 11.65 33.40 -7.57
N TYR A 187 11.00 32.51 -8.31
CA TYR A 187 11.47 31.13 -8.49
C TYR A 187 12.89 31.09 -9.09
N ILE A 188 13.12 31.82 -10.18
CA ILE A 188 14.41 31.85 -10.87
C ILE A 188 15.51 32.48 -10.02
N GLU A 189 15.18 33.51 -9.23
CA GLU A 189 16.12 34.14 -8.29
C GLU A 189 16.48 33.22 -7.11
N THR A 190 15.55 32.36 -6.69
CA THR A 190 15.70 31.48 -5.53
C THR A 190 16.42 30.17 -5.85
N VAL A 191 16.09 29.56 -6.99
CA VAL A 191 16.66 28.27 -7.40
C VAL A 191 18.04 28.50 -8.04
N PRO A 192 19.12 27.88 -7.52
CA PRO A 192 20.44 27.99 -8.15
C PRO A 192 20.38 27.55 -9.61
N ARG A 193 21.18 28.13 -10.50
CA ARG A 193 21.18 27.69 -11.90
C ARG A 193 21.62 26.21 -11.97
N PRO A 194 20.83 25.31 -12.59
CA PRO A 194 21.19 23.90 -12.70
C PRO A 194 22.44 23.73 -13.57
N GLU A 195 23.26 22.71 -13.25
CA GLU A 195 24.34 22.29 -14.14
C GLU A 195 23.73 21.56 -15.35
N PRO A 196 23.83 22.13 -16.56
CA PRO A 196 23.19 21.55 -17.73
C PRO A 196 23.89 20.24 -18.13
N PRO A 197 23.15 19.24 -18.65
CA PRO A 197 23.73 17.97 -19.06
C PRO A 197 24.63 18.08 -20.31
N VAL A 198 24.48 19.15 -21.09
CA VAL A 198 25.32 19.53 -22.23
C VAL A 198 25.43 21.05 -22.19
N GLU A 199 26.61 21.61 -22.41
CA GLU A 199 26.72 23.07 -22.54
C GLU A 199 26.09 23.53 -23.86
N CYS A 200 25.12 24.44 -23.76
CA CYS A 200 24.54 25.16 -24.89
C CYS A 200 24.64 26.68 -24.64
N ASP A 201 24.75 27.45 -25.71
CA ASP A 201 25.00 28.89 -25.67
C ASP A 201 23.70 29.69 -25.47
N SER A 202 22.52 29.07 -25.65
CA SER A 202 21.22 29.74 -25.52
C SER A 202 20.08 28.81 -25.08
N ALA A 203 18.99 29.40 -24.57
CA ALA A 203 17.76 28.68 -24.24
C ALA A 203 17.18 27.91 -25.43
N ALA A 204 17.19 28.50 -26.63
CA ALA A 204 16.67 27.85 -27.84
C ALA A 204 17.45 26.58 -28.20
N GLU A 205 18.76 26.55 -27.98
CA GLU A 205 19.57 25.34 -28.20
C GLU A 205 19.25 24.23 -27.20
N TYR A 206 19.00 24.58 -25.92
CA TYR A 206 18.54 23.63 -24.92
C TYR A 206 17.18 23.01 -25.32
N LEU A 207 16.23 23.83 -25.79
CA LEU A 207 14.93 23.34 -26.26
C LEU A 207 15.06 22.37 -27.44
N VAL A 208 15.85 22.74 -28.46
CA VAL A 208 16.12 21.86 -29.62
C VAL A 208 16.82 20.56 -29.18
N ALA A 209 17.70 20.61 -28.20
CA ALA A 209 18.33 19.42 -27.63
C ALA A 209 17.31 18.54 -26.88
N ALA A 210 16.38 19.16 -26.14
CA ALA A 210 15.32 18.46 -25.40
C ALA A 210 14.31 17.78 -26.34
N GLU A 211 13.93 18.44 -27.44
CA GLU A 211 13.03 17.89 -28.46
C GLU A 211 13.59 16.61 -29.12
N LYS A 212 14.91 16.54 -29.29
CA LYS A 212 15.61 15.36 -29.81
C LYS A 212 15.65 14.20 -28.82
N ARG A 213 15.32 14.42 -27.55
CA ARG A 213 15.26 13.36 -26.52
C ARG A 213 13.88 12.72 -26.48
N ALA A 214 13.88 11.41 -26.25
CA ALA A 214 12.66 10.67 -25.97
C ALA A 214 11.99 11.21 -24.69
N PHE A 215 10.66 11.08 -24.61
CA PHE A 215 9.91 11.54 -23.45
C PHE A 215 10.39 10.93 -22.12
N ALA A 216 10.75 9.65 -22.12
CA ALA A 216 11.25 8.93 -20.94
C ALA A 216 12.75 9.13 -20.67
N ASP A 217 13.46 9.97 -21.44
CA ASP A 217 14.87 10.27 -21.18
C ASP A 217 14.97 11.34 -20.08
N PRO A 218 15.54 11.04 -18.90
CA PRO A 218 15.64 12.00 -17.79
C PRO A 218 16.47 13.24 -18.15
N VAL A 219 17.31 13.16 -19.19
CA VAL A 219 18.05 14.32 -19.73
C VAL A 219 17.11 15.37 -20.33
N LYS A 220 15.95 14.97 -20.86
CA LYS A 220 14.96 15.89 -21.43
C LYS A 220 14.48 16.91 -20.40
N LYS A 221 14.10 16.44 -19.20
CA LYS A 221 13.68 17.28 -18.06
C LYS A 221 14.78 18.27 -17.68
N ARG A 222 16.03 17.79 -17.55
CA ARG A 222 17.19 18.63 -17.19
C ARG A 222 17.52 19.69 -18.25
N LEU A 223 17.34 19.38 -19.54
CA LEU A 223 17.51 20.35 -20.63
C LEU A 223 16.42 21.43 -20.59
N GLN A 224 15.17 21.06 -20.29
CA GLN A 224 14.08 22.02 -20.14
C GLN A 224 14.28 22.94 -18.93
N GLU A 225 14.74 22.40 -17.81
CA GLU A 225 15.13 23.18 -16.63
C GLU A 225 16.26 24.16 -16.94
N ALA A 226 17.28 23.73 -17.69
CA ALA A 226 18.37 24.61 -18.14
C ALA A 226 17.88 25.72 -19.08
N ALA A 227 16.93 25.41 -19.98
CA ALA A 227 16.29 26.40 -20.85
C ALA A 227 15.51 27.45 -20.04
N LEU A 228 14.74 27.00 -19.05
CA LEU A 228 13.96 27.84 -18.14
C LEU A 228 14.84 28.87 -17.42
N HIS A 229 16.00 28.45 -16.90
CA HIS A 229 16.94 29.37 -16.25
C HIS A 229 17.69 30.28 -17.24
N ALA A 230 17.89 29.86 -18.48
CA ALA A 230 18.57 30.65 -19.50
C ALA A 230 17.67 31.76 -20.08
N SER A 231 16.37 31.50 -20.23
CA SER A 231 15.37 32.46 -20.69
C SER A 231 14.02 32.17 -20.05
N PRO A 232 13.73 32.73 -18.85
CA PRO A 232 12.50 32.45 -18.12
C PRO A 232 11.24 32.85 -18.89
N SER A 233 10.31 31.92 -19.01
CA SER A 233 8.96 32.17 -19.53
C SER A 233 7.96 31.20 -18.89
N VAL A 234 6.68 31.58 -18.87
CA VAL A 234 5.61 30.68 -18.42
C VAL A 234 5.53 29.44 -19.28
N GLU A 235 5.70 29.57 -20.60
CA GLU A 235 5.71 28.44 -21.52
C GLU A 235 6.79 27.40 -21.18
N THR A 236 8.03 27.83 -20.98
CA THR A 236 9.14 26.91 -20.62
C THR A 236 8.95 26.34 -19.21
N LEU A 237 8.38 27.11 -18.28
CA LEU A 237 8.04 26.62 -16.95
C LEU A 237 6.97 25.52 -17.04
N CYS A 238 5.91 25.73 -17.82
CA CYS A 238 4.83 24.77 -17.98
C CYS A 238 5.34 23.43 -18.52
N GLU A 239 6.21 23.46 -19.54
CA GLU A 239 6.81 22.24 -20.08
C GLU A 239 7.72 21.54 -19.04
N TYR A 240 8.50 22.30 -18.28
CA TYR A 240 9.32 21.76 -17.18
C TYR A 240 8.46 21.09 -16.09
N LEU A 241 7.38 21.74 -15.66
CA LEU A 241 6.45 21.21 -14.67
C LEU A 241 5.71 19.97 -15.18
N TYR A 242 5.32 19.96 -16.45
CA TYR A 242 4.70 18.80 -17.11
C TYR A 242 5.64 17.59 -17.09
N LEU A 243 6.87 17.76 -17.56
CA LEU A 243 7.86 16.68 -17.53
C LEU A 243 8.12 16.20 -16.11
N THR A 244 8.21 17.11 -15.14
CA THR A 244 8.50 16.71 -13.76
C THR A 244 7.33 15.97 -13.10
N ALA A 245 6.09 16.38 -13.33
CA ALA A 245 4.92 15.71 -12.78
C ALA A 245 4.71 14.31 -13.40
N THR A 246 4.90 14.21 -14.71
CA THR A 246 4.69 12.95 -15.44
C THR A 246 5.78 11.92 -15.17
N ASP A 247 7.02 12.36 -14.95
CA ASP A 247 8.15 11.52 -14.52
C ASP A 247 7.83 10.78 -13.21
N VAL A 248 7.39 11.51 -12.18
CA VAL A 248 6.96 10.93 -10.89
C VAL A 248 5.86 9.87 -11.05
N ILE A 249 4.86 10.16 -11.90
CA ILE A 249 3.73 9.24 -12.12
C ILE A 249 4.17 8.00 -12.90
N GLU A 250 5.04 8.13 -13.89
CA GLU A 250 5.56 6.99 -14.65
C GLU A 250 6.54 6.14 -13.81
N GLU A 251 7.44 6.74 -13.05
CA GLU A 251 8.34 6.04 -12.11
C GLU A 251 7.52 5.16 -11.14
N TYR A 252 6.49 5.73 -10.51
CA TYR A 252 5.59 4.98 -9.65
C TYR A 252 4.90 3.82 -10.40
N ARG A 253 4.39 4.08 -11.61
CA ARG A 253 3.69 3.07 -12.42
C ARG A 253 4.60 1.95 -12.88
N HIS A 254 5.89 2.21 -13.01
CA HIS A 254 6.91 1.23 -13.37
C HIS A 254 7.48 0.47 -12.16
N GLY A 255 6.97 0.75 -10.96
CA GLY A 255 7.26 -0.01 -9.75
C GLY A 255 8.47 0.49 -8.98
N ASP A 256 8.90 1.74 -9.22
CA ASP A 256 9.85 2.39 -8.35
C ASP A 256 9.24 2.55 -6.94
N GLN A 257 10.03 2.20 -5.93
CA GLN A 257 9.62 2.22 -4.53
C GLN A 257 10.05 3.50 -3.81
N ASP A 258 10.84 4.36 -4.46
CA ASP A 258 11.39 5.57 -3.83
C ASP A 258 10.48 6.80 -3.97
N ILE A 259 9.32 6.65 -4.61
CA ILE A 259 8.33 7.73 -4.75
C ILE A 259 7.64 7.97 -3.42
N THR A 260 7.77 9.18 -2.89
CA THR A 260 7.09 9.61 -1.67
C THR A 260 5.67 10.10 -1.97
N ARG A 261 4.79 10.10 -0.97
CA ARG A 261 3.47 10.71 -1.14
C ARG A 261 3.55 12.20 -1.48
N ALA A 262 4.49 12.94 -0.87
CA ALA A 262 4.72 14.34 -1.19
C ALA A 262 4.96 14.56 -2.70
N ASP A 263 5.74 13.67 -3.34
CA ASP A 263 6.02 13.77 -4.77
C ASP A 263 4.74 13.64 -5.61
N LEU A 264 3.85 12.72 -5.23
CA LEU A 264 2.57 12.50 -5.91
C LEU A 264 1.62 13.69 -5.74
N VAL A 265 1.48 14.22 -4.51
CA VAL A 265 0.64 15.39 -4.25
C VAL A 265 1.18 16.61 -5.00
N LEU A 266 2.49 16.82 -4.99
CA LEU A 266 3.11 17.92 -5.71
C LEU A 266 2.95 17.75 -7.23
N ALA A 267 3.08 16.54 -7.78
CA ALA A 267 2.79 16.26 -9.18
C ALA A 267 1.33 16.59 -9.56
N GLN A 268 0.36 16.26 -8.70
CA GLN A 268 -1.03 16.68 -8.90
C GLN A 268 -1.18 18.21 -8.90
N ARG A 269 -0.50 18.92 -7.99
CA ARG A 269 -0.52 20.40 -7.96
C ARG A 269 0.01 21.00 -9.25
N HIS A 270 1.12 20.48 -9.77
CA HIS A 270 1.64 20.90 -11.07
C HIS A 270 0.64 20.67 -12.20
N LEU A 271 0.04 19.48 -12.28
CA LEU A 271 -0.95 19.18 -13.34
C LEU A 271 -2.20 20.07 -13.24
N ARG A 272 -2.66 20.38 -12.03
CA ARG A 272 -3.76 21.34 -11.81
C ARG A 272 -3.37 22.76 -12.22
N LEU A 273 -2.14 23.18 -11.95
CA LEU A 273 -1.64 24.48 -12.37
C LEU A 273 -1.59 24.59 -13.90
N LEU A 274 -1.10 23.56 -14.60
CA LEU A 274 -1.03 23.53 -16.06
C LEU A 274 -2.41 23.66 -16.72
N ASP A 275 -3.42 23.01 -16.14
CA ASP A 275 -4.82 23.11 -16.58
C ASP A 275 -5.37 24.53 -16.40
N ALA A 276 -5.08 25.16 -15.25
CA ALA A 276 -5.56 26.50 -14.92
C ALA A 276 -4.98 27.63 -15.80
N VAL A 277 -3.79 27.45 -16.37
CA VAL A 277 -3.13 28.45 -17.23
C VAL A 277 -3.25 28.14 -18.72
N THR A 278 -4.13 27.20 -19.11
CA THR A 278 -4.30 26.75 -20.50
C THR A 278 -2.96 26.48 -21.19
N ALA A 279 -2.03 25.82 -20.48
CA ALA A 279 -0.65 25.64 -20.93
C ALA A 279 -0.52 24.92 -22.28
N HIS A 280 -1.57 24.18 -22.67
CA HIS A 280 -1.64 23.42 -23.89
C HIS A 280 -2.94 23.76 -24.63
N PRO A 281 -2.93 23.92 -25.96
CA PRO A 281 -4.16 24.03 -26.74
C PRO A 281 -5.07 22.83 -26.44
N GLU A 282 -6.37 23.07 -26.23
CA GLU A 282 -7.35 22.04 -25.79
C GLU A 282 -7.37 20.79 -26.69
N GLU A 283 -7.05 20.96 -27.98
CA GLU A 283 -7.03 19.86 -28.97
C GLU A 283 -5.64 19.21 -29.17
N SER A 284 -4.63 19.61 -28.38
CA SER A 284 -3.28 19.06 -28.51
C SER A 284 -3.11 17.68 -27.87
N ASP A 285 -2.19 16.89 -28.41
CA ASP A 285 -1.85 15.59 -27.84
C ASP A 285 -1.43 15.69 -26.37
N GLN A 286 -0.71 16.77 -26.05
CA GLN A 286 -0.19 17.05 -24.73
C GLN A 286 -1.28 17.36 -23.71
N ALA A 287 -2.33 18.09 -24.10
CA ALA A 287 -3.49 18.34 -23.23
C ALA A 287 -4.16 17.02 -22.80
N ALA A 288 -4.40 16.11 -23.75
CA ALA A 288 -4.98 14.79 -23.47
C ALA A 288 -4.08 13.93 -22.57
N TYR A 289 -2.75 14.01 -22.74
CA TYR A 289 -1.82 13.34 -21.83
C TYR A 289 -1.84 13.95 -20.43
N ALA A 290 -1.78 15.27 -20.31
CA ALA A 290 -1.82 15.97 -19.02
C ALA A 290 -3.10 15.65 -18.23
N GLU A 291 -4.26 15.69 -18.90
CA GLU A 291 -5.54 15.30 -18.30
C GLU A 291 -5.51 13.82 -17.83
N SER A 292 -4.99 12.92 -18.67
CA SER A 292 -4.83 11.51 -18.30
C SER A 292 -3.95 11.32 -17.07
N TYR A 293 -2.82 12.02 -17.00
CA TYR A 293 -1.91 11.94 -15.85
C TYR A 293 -2.52 12.50 -14.57
N ARG A 294 -3.36 13.53 -14.64
CA ARG A 294 -4.09 14.05 -13.47
C ARG A 294 -4.94 12.94 -12.85
N HIS A 295 -5.74 12.27 -13.68
CA HIS A 295 -6.56 11.14 -13.24
C HIS A 295 -5.72 9.95 -12.76
N LEU A 296 -4.55 9.68 -13.36
CA LEU A 296 -3.64 8.65 -12.85
C LEU A 296 -3.09 9.00 -11.47
N ALA A 297 -2.73 10.25 -11.22
CA ALA A 297 -2.21 10.67 -9.94
C ALA A 297 -3.28 10.56 -8.84
N ASP A 298 -4.53 10.91 -9.15
CA ASP A 298 -5.68 10.70 -8.24
C ASP A 298 -5.89 9.19 -7.96
N ALA A 299 -5.85 8.36 -9.02
CA ALA A 299 -5.98 6.90 -8.88
C ALA A 299 -4.84 6.28 -8.07
N ILE A 300 -3.63 6.82 -8.21
CA ILE A 300 -2.48 6.39 -7.44
C ILE A 300 -2.77 6.72 -5.99
N GLU A 301 -2.98 7.98 -5.62
CA GLU A 301 -3.21 8.40 -4.23
C GLU A 301 -4.34 7.62 -3.52
N ALA A 302 -5.45 7.36 -4.21
CA ALA A 302 -6.57 6.59 -3.67
C ALA A 302 -6.24 5.08 -3.51
N GLY A 303 -5.17 4.58 -4.14
CA GLY A 303 -4.80 3.15 -4.19
C GLY A 303 -4.13 2.58 -2.93
N GLY A 304 -4.07 3.35 -1.84
CA GLY A 304 -3.66 2.86 -0.51
C GLY A 304 -2.18 2.48 -0.35
N GLY A 305 -1.26 3.26 -0.92
CA GLY A 305 0.06 3.39 -0.30
C GLY A 305 1.19 2.46 -0.77
N ARG A 306 1.45 2.33 -2.08
CA ARG A 306 2.77 1.76 -2.50
C ARG A 306 3.91 2.79 -2.48
N TRP A 307 3.59 4.05 -2.23
CA TRP A 307 4.54 5.14 -2.05
C TRP A 307 5.05 5.19 -0.61
N LEU A 308 6.24 5.77 -0.42
CA LEU A 308 6.81 6.02 0.90
C LEU A 308 6.04 7.14 1.60
N THR A 309 5.80 6.96 2.90
CA THR A 309 5.14 7.95 3.76
C THR A 309 5.63 7.78 5.19
N ASP A 310 5.77 8.89 5.90
CA ASP A 310 6.06 8.90 7.34
C ASP A 310 4.79 8.96 8.21
N ARG A 311 3.61 8.82 7.58
CA ARG A 311 2.31 8.79 8.23
C ARG A 311 2.12 7.53 9.07
N ALA A 312 1.48 7.70 10.22
CA ALA A 312 1.04 6.57 11.04
C ALA A 312 -0.20 5.93 10.40
N GLY A 313 -0.05 4.70 9.90
CA GLY A 313 -1.12 3.97 9.22
C GLY A 313 -1.24 4.37 7.75
N MET A 314 -1.13 3.39 6.86
CA MET A 314 -1.42 3.60 5.43
C MET A 314 -2.93 3.70 5.26
N PRO A 315 -3.45 4.67 4.48
CA PRO A 315 -4.88 4.68 4.16
C PRO A 315 -5.25 3.39 3.43
N GLU A 316 -6.41 2.83 3.77
CA GLU A 316 -6.95 1.71 2.99
C GLU A 316 -7.27 2.18 1.57
N PRO A 317 -7.08 1.34 0.54
CA PRO A 317 -7.41 1.72 -0.83
C PRO A 317 -8.90 1.98 -1.01
N GLU A 318 -9.26 3.10 -1.65
CA GLU A 318 -10.62 3.41 -2.10
C GLU A 318 -10.83 2.86 -3.51
N TRP A 319 -11.02 1.55 -3.64
CA TRP A 319 -10.99 0.88 -4.94
C TRP A 319 -12.02 1.38 -5.97
N GLU A 320 -13.17 1.89 -5.53
CA GLU A 320 -14.16 2.55 -6.41
C GLU A 320 -13.57 3.81 -7.04
N THR A 321 -13.05 4.73 -6.21
CA THR A 321 -12.35 5.95 -6.64
C THR A 321 -11.21 5.61 -7.60
N VAL A 322 -10.39 4.61 -7.28
CA VAL A 322 -9.28 4.17 -8.13
C VAL A 322 -9.78 3.68 -9.50
N ALA A 323 -10.87 2.91 -9.53
CA ALA A 323 -11.44 2.39 -10.77
C ALA A 323 -11.95 3.53 -11.67
N ASP A 324 -12.69 4.48 -11.09
CA ASP A 324 -13.23 5.63 -11.80
C ASP A 324 -12.13 6.52 -12.36
N SER A 325 -11.11 6.83 -11.55
CA SER A 325 -9.96 7.62 -11.99
C SER A 325 -9.19 6.94 -13.13
N TYR A 326 -8.98 5.62 -13.09
CA TYR A 326 -8.38 4.91 -14.24
C TYR A 326 -9.29 4.91 -15.48
N GLY A 327 -10.61 4.87 -15.31
CA GLY A 327 -11.58 4.99 -16.40
C GLY A 327 -11.53 6.36 -17.07
N GLN A 328 -11.46 7.43 -16.27
CA GLN A 328 -11.31 8.81 -16.75
C GLN A 328 -9.95 9.02 -17.43
N ALA A 329 -8.86 8.50 -16.84
CA ALA A 329 -7.54 8.52 -17.46
C ALA A 329 -7.51 7.84 -18.83
N ALA A 330 -8.24 6.72 -18.98
CA ALA A 330 -8.39 6.03 -20.24
C ALA A 330 -9.17 6.88 -21.25
N ALA A 331 -10.29 7.48 -20.84
CA ALA A 331 -11.11 8.34 -21.71
C ALA A 331 -10.30 9.53 -22.24
N ALA A 332 -9.58 10.23 -21.37
CA ALA A 332 -8.74 11.38 -21.72
C ALA A 332 -7.65 11.01 -22.74
N VAL A 333 -6.94 9.88 -22.55
CA VAL A 333 -5.84 9.49 -23.45
C VAL A 333 -6.30 8.80 -24.73
N ARG A 334 -7.59 8.47 -24.84
CA ARG A 334 -8.14 7.73 -26.00
C ARG A 334 -7.86 8.40 -27.34
N PRO A 335 -7.95 9.74 -27.52
CA PRO A 335 -7.68 10.37 -28.81
C PRO A 335 -6.22 10.21 -29.27
N VAL A 336 -5.28 10.11 -28.32
CA VAL A 336 -3.83 10.25 -28.60
C VAL A 336 -3.04 8.94 -28.46
N SER A 337 -3.51 8.00 -27.63
CA SER A 337 -2.79 6.74 -27.37
C SER A 337 -3.72 5.55 -27.14
N VAL A 338 -3.94 4.75 -28.19
CA VAL A 338 -4.73 3.50 -28.12
C VAL A 338 -4.14 2.53 -27.10
N VAL A 339 -2.82 2.38 -27.08
CA VAL A 339 -2.13 1.44 -26.19
C VAL A 339 -2.36 1.81 -24.73
N ARG A 340 -2.23 3.11 -24.38
CA ARG A 340 -2.48 3.57 -23.00
C ARG A 340 -3.96 3.49 -22.66
N PHE A 341 -4.85 3.84 -23.59
CA PHE A 341 -6.30 3.66 -23.42
C PHE A 341 -6.67 2.23 -23.02
N VAL A 342 -6.21 1.22 -23.77
CA VAL A 342 -6.48 -0.20 -23.46
C VAL A 342 -5.91 -0.57 -22.09
N LYS A 343 -4.67 -0.17 -21.78
CA LYS A 343 -4.02 -0.47 -20.50
C LYS A 343 -4.72 0.17 -19.30
N TYR A 344 -5.13 1.43 -19.40
CA TYR A 344 -5.79 2.14 -18.30
C TYR A 344 -7.22 1.64 -18.09
N LEU A 345 -7.94 1.38 -19.18
CA LEU A 345 -9.27 0.77 -19.10
C LEU A 345 -9.20 -0.63 -18.47
N SER A 346 -8.21 -1.45 -18.83
CA SER A 346 -7.99 -2.75 -18.18
C SER A 346 -7.74 -2.60 -16.68
N LYS A 347 -6.93 -1.60 -16.27
CA LYS A 347 -6.72 -1.28 -14.86
C LYS A 347 -8.00 -0.88 -14.15
N ALA A 348 -8.84 -0.04 -14.76
CA ALA A 348 -10.14 0.35 -14.21
C ALA A 348 -10.99 -0.88 -13.85
N PHE A 349 -11.15 -1.84 -14.78
CA PHE A 349 -11.88 -3.09 -14.51
C PHE A 349 -11.27 -3.94 -13.39
N ARG A 350 -9.94 -3.97 -13.27
CA ARG A 350 -9.27 -4.70 -12.17
C ARG A 350 -9.53 -4.04 -10.82
N HIS A 351 -9.51 -2.72 -10.75
CA HIS A 351 -9.79 -1.99 -9.52
C HIS A 351 -11.28 -2.05 -9.15
N ALA A 352 -12.19 -1.99 -10.13
CA ALA A 352 -13.62 -2.20 -9.89
C ALA A 352 -13.90 -3.60 -9.31
N ALA A 353 -13.18 -4.63 -9.76
CA ALA A 353 -13.29 -5.97 -9.16
C ALA A 353 -12.77 -6.00 -7.70
N HIS A 354 -11.74 -5.21 -7.37
CA HIS A 354 -11.28 -5.10 -5.98
C HIS A 354 -12.22 -4.32 -5.06
N ALA A 355 -13.08 -3.46 -5.62
CA ALA A 355 -14.06 -2.69 -4.85
C ALA A 355 -15.22 -3.50 -4.29
N THR A 356 -15.43 -4.73 -4.75
CA THR A 356 -16.47 -5.63 -4.26
C THR A 356 -15.86 -6.83 -3.55
N ASP A 357 -16.47 -7.29 -2.47
CA ASP A 357 -16.08 -8.54 -1.77
C ASP A 357 -16.75 -9.79 -2.34
N ASP A 358 -17.72 -9.63 -3.27
CA ASP A 358 -18.42 -10.74 -3.90
C ASP A 358 -17.62 -11.33 -5.07
N TRP A 359 -17.20 -12.58 -4.92
CA TRP A 359 -16.48 -13.31 -5.96
C TRP A 359 -17.30 -13.54 -7.23
N ALA A 360 -18.63 -13.62 -7.15
CA ALA A 360 -19.49 -13.77 -8.32
C ALA A 360 -19.49 -12.49 -9.17
N CYS A 361 -19.60 -11.33 -8.51
CA CYS A 361 -19.42 -10.04 -9.15
C CYS A 361 -18.04 -9.88 -9.79
N ARG A 362 -16.95 -10.24 -9.07
CA ARG A 362 -15.57 -10.22 -9.61
C ARG A 362 -15.43 -11.05 -10.88
N TYR A 363 -15.94 -12.28 -10.85
CA TYR A 363 -15.95 -13.19 -11.99
C TYR A 363 -16.66 -12.57 -13.21
N GLN A 364 -17.88 -12.03 -13.02
CA GLN A 364 -18.63 -11.40 -14.10
C GLN A 364 -17.95 -10.14 -14.66
N LEU A 365 -17.34 -9.32 -13.81
CA LEU A 365 -16.58 -8.14 -14.24
C LEU A 365 -15.44 -8.51 -15.19
N HIS A 366 -14.71 -9.59 -14.89
CA HIS A 366 -13.60 -10.04 -15.74
C HIS A 366 -14.07 -10.68 -17.05
N ILE A 367 -15.20 -11.40 -17.06
CA ILE A 367 -15.83 -11.87 -18.31
C ILE A 367 -16.28 -10.69 -19.17
N ASN A 368 -16.91 -9.68 -18.58
CA ASN A 368 -17.38 -8.51 -19.31
C ASN A 368 -16.22 -7.69 -19.89
N ALA A 369 -15.13 -7.55 -19.13
CA ALA A 369 -13.89 -6.94 -19.63
C ALA A 369 -13.36 -7.70 -20.85
N GLN A 370 -13.28 -9.04 -20.80
CA GLN A 370 -12.83 -9.83 -21.95
C GLN A 370 -13.72 -9.67 -23.18
N ARG A 371 -15.04 -9.66 -23.01
CA ARG A 371 -15.98 -9.43 -24.12
C ARG A 371 -15.80 -8.05 -24.74
N LEU A 372 -15.50 -7.05 -23.93
CA LEU A 372 -15.22 -5.69 -24.40
C LEU A 372 -13.91 -5.65 -25.20
N PHE A 373 -12.81 -6.10 -24.61
CA PHE A 373 -11.49 -6.07 -25.26
C PHE A 373 -11.43 -7.01 -26.48
N GLY A 374 -12.16 -8.12 -26.48
CA GLY A 374 -12.25 -9.03 -27.63
C GLY A 374 -13.03 -8.47 -28.82
N ARG A 375 -13.73 -7.34 -28.67
CA ARG A 375 -14.39 -6.62 -29.78
C ARG A 375 -13.52 -5.51 -30.36
N PHE A 376 -12.35 -5.25 -29.77
CA PHE A 376 -11.43 -4.24 -30.27
C PHE A 376 -10.69 -4.77 -31.51
N GLU A 377 -11.01 -4.18 -32.65
CA GLU A 377 -10.31 -4.44 -33.91
C GLU A 377 -9.03 -3.57 -33.97
N PRO A 378 -7.82 -4.15 -33.93
CA PRO A 378 -6.58 -3.39 -33.86
C PRO A 378 -6.44 -2.39 -35.01
N THR A 379 -6.80 -2.79 -36.22
CA THR A 379 -6.74 -1.97 -37.44
C THR A 379 -7.69 -0.78 -37.40
N ALA A 380 -8.90 -0.96 -36.86
CA ALA A 380 -9.86 0.12 -36.70
C ALA A 380 -9.43 1.11 -35.60
N LEU A 381 -8.79 0.62 -34.54
CA LEU A 381 -8.29 1.47 -33.47
C LEU A 381 -7.06 2.30 -33.86
N THR A 382 -6.22 1.79 -34.78
CA THR A 382 -5.02 2.50 -35.27
C THR A 382 -5.28 3.33 -36.52
N ALA A 383 -6.50 3.37 -37.04
CA ALA A 383 -6.83 4.21 -38.19
C ALA A 383 -6.43 5.66 -37.88
N ASP A 384 -5.58 6.23 -38.74
CA ASP A 384 -5.05 7.59 -38.65
C ASP A 384 -4.09 7.87 -37.46
N ARG A 385 -3.34 6.86 -36.98
CA ARG A 385 -2.38 7.01 -35.87
C ARG A 385 -1.02 6.39 -36.13
N ASP A 386 0.03 6.98 -35.54
CA ASP A 386 1.44 6.51 -35.61
C ASP A 386 1.74 5.23 -34.81
N THR A 387 0.72 4.45 -34.43
CA THR A 387 0.88 3.19 -33.69
C THR A 387 0.57 2.00 -34.59
N SER A 388 1.50 1.04 -34.68
CA SER A 388 1.29 -0.20 -35.44
C SER A 388 0.15 -1.05 -34.87
N ALA A 389 -0.69 -1.62 -35.75
CA ALA A 389 -1.75 -2.56 -35.37
C ALA A 389 -1.23 -3.75 -34.55
N GLU A 390 -0.05 -4.29 -34.86
CA GLU A 390 0.60 -5.39 -34.12
C GLU A 390 0.84 -5.04 -32.64
N LYS A 391 1.27 -3.81 -32.35
CA LYS A 391 1.48 -3.33 -30.97
C LYS A 391 0.17 -3.21 -30.21
N VAL A 392 -0.91 -2.79 -30.88
CA VAL A 392 -2.25 -2.74 -30.29
C VAL A 392 -2.79 -4.14 -30.04
N GLU A 393 -2.64 -5.05 -31.01
CA GLU A 393 -3.01 -6.46 -30.89
C GLU A 393 -2.27 -7.14 -29.72
N SER A 394 -0.95 -6.95 -29.62
CA SER A 394 -0.16 -7.46 -28.49
C SER A 394 -0.66 -6.92 -27.14
N THR A 395 -1.04 -5.63 -27.09
CA THR A 395 -1.58 -5.01 -25.88
C THR A 395 -2.95 -5.58 -25.49
N ILE A 396 -3.83 -5.79 -26.48
CA ILE A 396 -5.15 -6.41 -26.28
C ILE A 396 -5.00 -7.85 -25.81
N THR A 397 -4.16 -8.64 -26.48
CA THR A 397 -3.87 -10.04 -26.11
C THR A 397 -3.34 -10.14 -24.68
N GLY A 398 -2.35 -9.31 -24.33
CA GLY A 398 -1.84 -9.25 -22.96
C GLY A 398 -2.92 -8.85 -21.94
N THR A 399 -3.83 -7.95 -22.31
CA THR A 399 -4.97 -7.54 -21.47
C THR A 399 -5.97 -8.69 -21.28
N LEU A 400 -6.27 -9.45 -22.33
CA LEU A 400 -7.15 -10.61 -22.26
C LEU A 400 -6.58 -11.69 -21.33
N HIS A 401 -5.29 -12.01 -21.43
CA HIS A 401 -4.63 -12.95 -20.51
C HIS A 401 -4.74 -12.51 -19.05
N VAL A 402 -4.55 -11.22 -18.76
CA VAL A 402 -4.73 -10.67 -17.41
C VAL A 402 -6.15 -10.87 -16.90
N HIS A 403 -7.17 -10.60 -17.72
CA HIS A 403 -8.56 -10.74 -17.29
C HIS A 403 -9.02 -12.20 -17.18
N ARG A 404 -8.54 -13.11 -18.03
CA ARG A 404 -8.78 -14.57 -17.89
C ARG A 404 -8.14 -15.11 -16.63
N CYS A 405 -6.90 -14.70 -16.37
CA CYS A 405 -6.21 -15.06 -15.14
C CYS A 405 -7.04 -14.69 -13.89
N ARG A 406 -7.58 -13.46 -13.83
CA ARG A 406 -8.41 -13.01 -12.71
C ARG A 406 -9.82 -13.59 -12.69
N GLU A 407 -10.40 -13.90 -13.85
CA GLU A 407 -11.64 -14.67 -13.96
C GLU A 407 -11.46 -16.04 -13.29
N TYR A 408 -10.42 -16.79 -13.68
CA TYR A 408 -10.17 -18.12 -13.14
C TYR A 408 -9.81 -18.10 -11.66
N GLU A 409 -9.11 -17.07 -11.18
CA GLU A 409 -8.91 -16.84 -9.75
C GLU A 409 -10.26 -16.69 -9.03
N ALA A 410 -11.15 -15.80 -9.52
CA ALA A 410 -12.47 -15.63 -8.94
C ALA A 410 -13.33 -16.91 -9.00
N GLN A 411 -13.22 -17.67 -10.10
CA GLN A 411 -13.90 -18.96 -10.25
C GLN A 411 -13.40 -19.99 -9.22
N ALA A 412 -12.10 -20.05 -8.93
CA ALA A 412 -11.56 -20.94 -7.90
C ALA A 412 -12.13 -20.59 -6.52
N HIS A 413 -12.29 -19.31 -6.21
CA HIS A 413 -12.92 -18.86 -4.96
C HIS A 413 -14.41 -19.21 -4.87
N LEU A 414 -15.15 -19.08 -5.98
CA LEU A 414 -16.56 -19.49 -6.06
C LEU A 414 -16.72 -21.00 -5.87
N ALA A 415 -15.97 -21.79 -6.64
CA ALA A 415 -15.95 -23.24 -6.55
C ALA A 415 -15.58 -23.72 -5.14
N PHE A 416 -14.67 -23.01 -4.46
CA PHE A 416 -14.32 -23.31 -3.08
C PHE A 416 -15.49 -23.08 -2.12
N THR A 417 -16.21 -21.96 -2.28
CA THR A 417 -17.38 -21.61 -1.46
C THR A 417 -18.53 -22.61 -1.67
N GLU A 418 -18.71 -23.07 -2.90
CA GLU A 418 -19.72 -24.06 -3.29
C GLU A 418 -19.26 -25.52 -3.07
N SER A 419 -18.10 -25.73 -2.42
CA SER A 419 -17.53 -27.06 -2.14
C SER A 419 -17.29 -27.95 -3.38
N MET A 420 -17.10 -27.34 -4.55
CA MET A 420 -16.76 -27.97 -5.82
C MET A 420 -15.25 -28.10 -5.98
N TYR A 421 -14.61 -28.89 -5.11
CA TYR A 421 -13.14 -28.91 -4.98
C TYR A 421 -12.39 -29.30 -6.27
N ASP A 422 -12.97 -30.14 -7.12
CA ASP A 422 -12.41 -30.51 -8.45
C ASP A 422 -12.29 -29.31 -9.38
N GLU A 423 -13.25 -28.40 -9.35
CA GLU A 423 -13.22 -27.17 -10.14
C GLU A 423 -12.19 -26.18 -9.61
N VAL A 424 -11.91 -26.17 -8.30
CA VAL A 424 -10.89 -25.29 -7.71
C VAL A 424 -9.52 -25.52 -8.32
N SER A 425 -9.07 -26.79 -8.39
CA SER A 425 -7.73 -27.11 -8.92
C SER A 425 -7.64 -26.83 -10.42
N TRP A 426 -8.70 -27.16 -11.17
CA TRP A 426 -8.77 -26.82 -12.60
C TRP A 426 -8.70 -25.31 -12.83
N ALA A 427 -9.48 -24.51 -12.09
CA ALA A 427 -9.50 -23.07 -12.22
C ALA A 427 -8.14 -22.47 -11.79
N ALA A 428 -7.53 -22.99 -10.73
CA ALA A 428 -6.21 -22.55 -10.29
C ALA A 428 -5.12 -22.80 -11.35
N GLU A 429 -5.13 -23.97 -11.99
CA GLU A 429 -4.22 -24.29 -13.11
C GLU A 429 -4.44 -23.33 -14.29
N LYS A 430 -5.69 -23.07 -14.67
CA LYS A 430 -6.02 -22.11 -15.72
C LYS A 430 -5.56 -20.70 -15.40
N ALA A 431 -5.75 -20.24 -14.16
CA ALA A 431 -5.26 -18.94 -13.70
C ALA A 431 -3.73 -18.82 -13.84
N ARG A 432 -2.98 -19.86 -13.47
CA ARG A 432 -1.51 -19.90 -13.60
C ARG A 432 -1.05 -19.90 -15.05
N ASN A 433 -1.70 -20.67 -15.92
CA ASN A 433 -1.39 -20.70 -17.35
C ASN A 433 -1.60 -19.33 -18.02
N GLU A 434 -2.72 -18.66 -17.71
CA GLU A 434 -2.99 -17.31 -18.19
C GLU A 434 -2.03 -16.27 -17.58
N ALA A 435 -1.61 -16.46 -16.33
CA ALA A 435 -0.61 -15.60 -15.70
C ALA A 435 0.76 -15.69 -16.39
N GLN A 436 1.17 -16.90 -16.81
CA GLN A 436 2.43 -17.10 -17.56
C GLN A 436 2.38 -16.49 -18.96
N ALA A 437 1.21 -16.49 -19.60
CA ALA A 437 1.01 -15.87 -20.91
C ALA A 437 0.86 -14.33 -20.85
N ALA A 438 0.54 -13.78 -19.67
CA ALA A 438 0.43 -12.34 -19.49
C ALA A 438 1.82 -11.66 -19.53
N PRO A 439 1.94 -10.47 -20.15
CA PRO A 439 3.22 -9.74 -20.23
C PRO A 439 3.73 -9.24 -18.86
N GLN A 440 2.92 -9.31 -17.81
CA GLN A 440 3.30 -8.96 -16.45
C GLN A 440 3.83 -10.21 -15.75
N GLY A 441 5.15 -10.44 -15.79
CA GLY A 441 5.83 -11.63 -15.24
C GLY A 441 5.69 -11.88 -13.73
N SER A 442 4.75 -11.23 -13.05
CA SER A 442 4.40 -11.50 -11.64
C SER A 442 2.96 -11.09 -11.32
N LEU A 443 1.97 -11.64 -12.03
CA LEU A 443 0.61 -11.64 -11.50
C LEU A 443 0.60 -12.47 -10.21
N ARG A 444 0.54 -11.80 -9.06
CA ARG A 444 0.44 -12.47 -7.76
C ARG A 444 -0.98 -13.02 -7.59
N LEU A 445 -1.09 -14.34 -7.52
CA LEU A 445 -2.31 -15.11 -7.23
C LEU A 445 -2.40 -15.37 -5.72
N ARG A 446 -2.50 -14.28 -4.95
CA ARG A 446 -2.42 -14.36 -3.48
C ARG A 446 -3.64 -15.10 -2.93
N GLY A 447 -3.41 -16.19 -2.21
CA GLY A 447 -4.47 -16.98 -1.57
C GLY A 447 -5.01 -18.14 -2.42
N LEU A 448 -4.63 -18.22 -3.71
CA LEU A 448 -5.02 -19.33 -4.57
C LEU A 448 -4.36 -20.65 -4.12
N ASP A 449 -3.07 -20.62 -3.78
CA ASP A 449 -2.34 -21.79 -3.29
C ASP A 449 -2.94 -22.30 -1.97
N THR A 450 -3.33 -21.39 -1.08
CA THR A 450 -4.02 -21.73 0.18
C THR A 450 -5.35 -22.42 -0.09
N ILE A 451 -6.17 -21.88 -1.00
CA ILE A 451 -7.47 -22.45 -1.34
C ILE A 451 -7.34 -23.80 -2.04
N GLU A 452 -6.35 -23.96 -2.91
CA GLU A 452 -6.07 -25.23 -3.57
C GLU A 452 -5.62 -26.30 -2.55
N THR A 453 -4.74 -25.93 -1.63
CA THR A 453 -4.26 -26.82 -0.56
C THR A 453 -5.41 -27.28 0.33
N ILE A 454 -6.25 -26.35 0.78
CA ILE A 454 -7.44 -26.69 1.59
C ILE A 454 -8.41 -27.55 0.76
N SER A 455 -8.65 -27.22 -0.50
CA SER A 455 -9.53 -28.02 -1.38
C SER A 455 -9.02 -29.45 -1.58
N ALA A 456 -7.70 -29.64 -1.71
CA ALA A 456 -7.09 -30.95 -1.79
C ALA A 456 -7.26 -31.73 -0.48
N ALA A 457 -7.08 -31.09 0.68
CA ALA A 457 -7.33 -31.69 1.98
C ALA A 457 -8.78 -32.16 2.12
N ARG A 458 -9.73 -31.31 1.71
CA ARG A 458 -11.17 -31.61 1.73
C ARG A 458 -11.58 -32.75 0.83
N ARG A 459 -11.01 -32.80 -0.37
CA ARG A 459 -11.24 -33.89 -1.31
C ARG A 459 -10.74 -35.21 -0.73
N ALA A 460 -9.55 -35.23 -0.15
CA ALA A 460 -9.01 -36.41 0.51
C ALA A 460 -9.89 -36.83 1.70
N GLU A 461 -10.35 -35.87 2.51
CA GLU A 461 -11.26 -36.12 3.63
C GLU A 461 -12.57 -36.79 3.16
N ARG A 462 -13.21 -36.28 2.11
CA ARG A 462 -14.43 -36.86 1.50
C ARG A 462 -14.24 -38.25 0.90
N ARG A 463 -13.01 -38.60 0.52
CA ARG A 463 -12.67 -39.93 -0.02
C ARG A 463 -12.32 -40.94 1.08
N GLY A 464 -12.31 -40.51 2.35
CA GLY A 464 -11.81 -41.33 3.47
C GLY A 464 -10.28 -41.44 3.52
N GLU A 465 -9.56 -40.66 2.72
CA GLU A 465 -8.09 -40.62 2.70
C GLU A 465 -7.56 -39.72 3.84
N PHE A 466 -7.89 -40.05 5.09
CA PHE A 466 -7.71 -39.14 6.23
C PHE A 466 -6.23 -38.80 6.52
N GLU A 467 -5.29 -39.71 6.29
CA GLU A 467 -3.86 -39.41 6.44
C GLU A 467 -3.40 -38.36 5.42
N THR A 468 -3.81 -38.52 4.16
CA THR A 468 -3.55 -37.54 3.09
C THR A 468 -4.18 -36.19 3.44
N ALA A 469 -5.42 -36.19 3.92
CA ALA A 469 -6.12 -34.96 4.30
C ALA A 469 -5.40 -34.21 5.44
N LEU A 470 -4.97 -34.92 6.49
CA LEU A 470 -4.23 -34.34 7.62
C LEU A 470 -2.91 -33.72 7.18
N VAL A 471 -2.13 -34.41 6.34
CA VAL A 471 -0.88 -33.88 5.78
C VAL A 471 -1.14 -32.57 5.03
N ARG A 472 -2.20 -32.50 4.22
CA ARG A 472 -2.55 -31.28 3.48
C ARG A 472 -3.02 -30.13 4.39
N TYR A 473 -3.77 -30.42 5.46
CA TYR A 473 -4.13 -29.38 6.43
C TYR A 473 -2.89 -28.83 7.16
N ASP A 474 -1.87 -29.66 7.41
CA ASP A 474 -0.62 -29.24 8.03
C ASP A 474 0.27 -28.38 7.11
N GLU A 475 0.08 -28.45 5.79
CA GLU A 475 0.76 -27.61 4.79
C GLU A 475 0.20 -26.17 4.73
N VAL A 476 -0.96 -25.89 5.36
CA VAL A 476 -1.60 -24.57 5.26
C VAL A 476 -0.97 -23.57 6.22
N GLU A 477 -0.05 -22.75 5.71
CA GLU A 477 0.42 -21.55 6.41
C GLU A 477 -0.59 -20.40 6.24
N THR A 478 -1.19 -19.94 7.35
CA THR A 478 -2.17 -18.86 7.34
C THR A 478 -1.90 -17.83 8.43
N ASN A 479 -1.84 -16.55 8.05
CA ASN A 479 -1.76 -15.40 8.95
C ASN A 479 -3.16 -14.82 9.30
N ASN A 480 -4.25 -15.48 8.88
CA ASN A 480 -5.61 -15.02 9.13
C ASN A 480 -6.27 -15.92 10.18
N ASP A 481 -6.52 -15.35 11.36
CA ASP A 481 -7.07 -16.05 12.52
C ASP A 481 -8.35 -16.84 12.18
N SER A 482 -9.25 -16.29 11.36
CA SER A 482 -10.51 -16.98 11.00
C SER A 482 -10.31 -18.19 10.09
N ARG A 483 -9.39 -18.10 9.12
CA ARG A 483 -9.02 -19.23 8.25
C ARG A 483 -8.22 -20.28 9.03
N GLN A 484 -7.36 -19.84 9.92
CA GLN A 484 -6.59 -20.72 10.79
C GLN A 484 -7.52 -21.52 11.72
N VAL A 485 -8.53 -20.87 12.31
CA VAL A 485 -9.58 -21.54 13.10
C VAL A 485 -10.33 -22.57 12.24
N GLY A 486 -10.70 -22.23 11.01
CA GLY A 486 -11.35 -23.16 10.08
C GLY A 486 -10.48 -24.38 9.74
N VAL A 487 -9.19 -24.19 9.41
CA VAL A 487 -8.24 -25.28 9.12
C VAL A 487 -8.05 -26.18 10.34
N VAL A 488 -7.89 -25.59 11.53
CA VAL A 488 -7.72 -26.34 12.79
C VAL A 488 -8.95 -27.19 13.09
N CYS A 489 -10.14 -26.60 12.98
CA CYS A 489 -11.42 -27.29 13.17
C CYS A 489 -11.53 -28.52 12.26
N HIS A 490 -11.17 -28.38 10.98
CA HIS A 490 -11.26 -29.49 10.04
C HIS A 490 -10.15 -30.51 10.15
N ARG A 491 -8.96 -30.11 10.59
CA ARG A 491 -7.92 -31.07 11.00
C ARG A 491 -8.39 -31.91 12.19
N GLN A 492 -9.00 -31.29 13.19
CA GLN A 492 -9.56 -31.97 14.36
C GLN A 492 -10.70 -32.92 13.96
N LEU A 493 -11.62 -32.47 13.09
CA LEU A 493 -12.71 -33.30 12.57
C LEU A 493 -12.17 -34.51 11.80
N CYS A 494 -11.20 -34.29 10.91
CA CYS A 494 -10.57 -35.36 10.14
C CYS A 494 -9.93 -36.41 11.05
N ARG A 495 -9.30 -35.98 12.16
CA ARG A 495 -8.73 -36.87 13.16
C ARG A 495 -9.78 -37.67 13.93
N VAL A 496 -10.92 -37.06 14.25
CA VAL A 496 -12.06 -37.76 14.86
C VAL A 496 -12.63 -38.80 13.88
N LYS A 497 -12.90 -38.42 12.62
CA LYS A 497 -13.37 -39.33 11.55
C LYS A 497 -12.44 -40.54 11.38
N GLN A 498 -11.12 -40.31 11.33
CA GLN A 498 -10.11 -41.36 11.24
C GLN A 498 -10.16 -42.34 12.44
N LEU A 499 -10.30 -41.82 13.66
CA LEU A 499 -10.37 -42.66 14.87
C LEU A 499 -11.65 -43.51 14.92
N VAL A 500 -12.77 -42.96 14.46
CA VAL A 500 -14.03 -43.70 14.33
C VAL A 500 -13.88 -44.84 13.32
N GLU A 501 -13.33 -44.56 12.13
CA GLU A 501 -13.13 -45.59 11.09
C GLU A 501 -12.18 -46.72 11.55
N GLN A 502 -11.16 -46.38 12.34
CA GLN A 502 -10.23 -47.34 12.94
C GLN A 502 -10.83 -48.13 14.12
N GLY A 503 -12.09 -47.92 14.49
CA GLY A 503 -12.75 -48.58 15.63
C GLY A 503 -12.26 -48.10 17.00
N ARG A 504 -11.55 -46.97 17.07
CA ARG A 504 -11.01 -46.39 18.31
C ARG A 504 -12.02 -45.45 18.98
N HIS A 505 -13.23 -45.94 19.20
CA HIS A 505 -14.40 -45.14 19.59
C HIS A 505 -14.21 -44.32 20.87
N GLU A 506 -13.61 -44.90 21.93
CA GLU A 506 -13.36 -44.17 23.19
C GLU A 506 -12.44 -42.96 22.99
N VAL A 507 -11.42 -43.09 22.13
CA VAL A 507 -10.48 -42.01 21.83
C VAL A 507 -11.12 -40.97 20.90
N ALA A 508 -11.94 -41.40 19.95
CA ALA A 508 -12.70 -40.51 19.08
C ALA A 508 -13.64 -39.62 19.90
N LEU A 509 -14.39 -40.22 20.85
CA LEU A 509 -15.28 -39.51 21.77
C LEU A 509 -14.55 -38.51 22.65
N ALA A 510 -13.47 -38.95 23.31
CA ALA A 510 -12.67 -38.07 24.18
C ALA A 510 -12.17 -36.84 23.41
N ASN A 511 -11.63 -37.05 22.20
CA ASN A 511 -11.15 -35.96 21.36
C ASN A 511 -12.27 -35.06 20.84
N ALA A 512 -13.44 -35.63 20.51
CA ALA A 512 -14.59 -34.83 20.05
C ALA A 512 -15.09 -33.89 21.16
N HIS A 513 -15.20 -34.38 22.40
CA HIS A 513 -15.60 -33.55 23.54
C HIS A 513 -14.52 -32.53 23.98
N ASP A 514 -13.24 -32.85 23.77
CA ASP A 514 -12.13 -31.95 24.09
C ASP A 514 -12.01 -30.80 23.07
N TRP A 515 -12.24 -31.07 21.79
CA TRP A 515 -11.97 -30.12 20.71
C TRP A 515 -13.19 -29.33 20.24
N PHE A 516 -14.40 -29.84 20.45
CA PHE A 516 -15.63 -29.21 19.96
C PHE A 516 -16.58 -28.91 21.12
N GLU A 517 -17.45 -27.91 20.92
CA GLU A 517 -18.41 -27.55 21.95
C GLU A 517 -19.38 -28.70 22.26
N PRO A 518 -19.73 -28.91 23.55
CA PRO A 518 -20.74 -29.87 23.94
C PRO A 518 -22.07 -29.63 23.22
N GLY A 519 -22.66 -30.69 22.64
CA GLY A 519 -23.90 -30.60 21.88
C GLY A 519 -23.74 -30.13 20.42
N SER A 520 -22.52 -29.84 19.96
CA SER A 520 -22.27 -29.57 18.54
C SER A 520 -22.58 -30.80 17.67
N ALA A 521 -22.91 -30.55 16.39
CA ALA A 521 -23.23 -31.62 15.44
C ALA A 521 -22.10 -32.67 15.31
N VAL A 522 -20.84 -32.26 15.45
CA VAL A 522 -19.67 -33.15 15.42
C VAL A 522 -19.65 -34.09 16.62
N VAL A 523 -19.88 -33.57 17.83
CA VAL A 523 -19.93 -34.38 19.05
C VAL A 523 -21.09 -35.37 18.98
N LEU A 524 -22.30 -34.90 18.66
CA LEU A 524 -23.49 -35.74 18.55
C LEU A 524 -23.34 -36.84 17.48
N ALA A 525 -22.74 -36.52 16.32
CA ALA A 525 -22.47 -37.49 15.27
C ALA A 525 -21.41 -38.53 15.69
N THR A 526 -20.40 -38.11 16.47
CA THR A 526 -19.37 -39.00 17.00
C THR A 526 -19.95 -39.94 18.06
N GLU A 527 -20.77 -39.42 18.98
CA GLU A 527 -21.53 -40.20 19.96
C GLU A 527 -22.38 -41.28 19.29
N ALA A 528 -23.18 -40.89 18.30
CA ALA A 528 -24.02 -41.81 17.55
C ALA A 528 -23.19 -42.87 16.81
N SER A 529 -22.08 -42.48 16.17
CA SER A 529 -21.17 -43.39 15.46
C SER A 529 -20.48 -44.38 16.41
N CYS A 530 -20.28 -43.99 17.67
CA CYS A 530 -19.70 -44.82 18.72
C CYS A 530 -20.75 -45.63 19.50
N GLY A 531 -22.04 -45.53 19.15
CA GLY A 531 -23.13 -46.31 19.75
C GLY A 531 -23.75 -45.70 21.00
N ILE A 532 -23.48 -44.42 21.30
CA ILE A 532 -24.11 -43.66 22.37
C ILE A 532 -25.33 -42.93 21.79
N LEU A 533 -26.50 -43.12 22.40
CA LEU A 533 -27.72 -42.39 22.02
C LEU A 533 -27.61 -40.95 22.56
N PRO A 534 -27.66 -39.91 21.71
CA PRO A 534 -27.58 -38.53 22.18
C PRO A 534 -28.82 -38.17 23.00
N ASP A 535 -28.62 -37.46 24.11
CA ASP A 535 -29.68 -36.92 24.96
C ASP A 535 -30.18 -35.61 24.31
N LEU A 536 -31.33 -35.67 23.63
CA LEU A 536 -31.85 -34.58 22.78
C LEU A 536 -32.72 -33.56 23.56
N ASP A 537 -32.78 -33.65 24.89
CA ASP A 537 -33.68 -32.86 25.73
C ASP A 537 -33.07 -31.54 26.26
N GLY A 538 -31.91 -31.10 25.75
CA GLY A 538 -31.21 -29.89 26.23
C GLY A 538 -31.27 -28.69 25.26
N ASP A 539 -31.31 -27.48 25.83
CA ASP A 539 -31.15 -26.16 25.17
C ASP A 539 -29.78 -25.99 24.48
N ALA A 540 -29.47 -26.84 23.51
CA ALA A 540 -28.26 -26.73 22.71
C ALA A 540 -28.38 -25.51 21.77
N PRO A 541 -27.33 -24.66 21.66
CA PRO A 541 -27.32 -23.56 20.71
C PRO A 541 -27.54 -24.10 19.29
N ALA A 542 -28.27 -23.34 18.46
CA ALA A 542 -28.59 -23.77 17.11
C ALA A 542 -27.31 -24.02 16.30
N VAL A 543 -27.24 -25.17 15.62
CA VAL A 543 -26.14 -25.60 14.74
C VAL A 543 -25.78 -24.54 13.68
N SER A 544 -26.69 -23.62 13.38
CA SER A 544 -26.49 -22.46 12.51
C SER A 544 -25.42 -21.48 13.01
N ASP A 545 -25.23 -21.36 14.33
CA ASP A 545 -24.43 -20.29 14.92
C ASP A 545 -22.93 -20.63 14.99
N GLN A 546 -22.57 -21.90 14.75
CA GLN A 546 -21.18 -22.40 14.80
C GLN A 546 -20.63 -22.85 13.44
N PHE A 547 -21.46 -22.90 12.40
CA PHE A 547 -21.08 -23.39 11.07
C PHE A 547 -21.60 -22.47 9.97
N LEU A 548 -21.05 -21.26 9.87
CA LEU A 548 -21.39 -20.30 8.81
C LEU A 548 -20.98 -20.72 7.37
N THR A 549 -20.62 -21.98 7.11
CA THR A 549 -20.21 -22.44 5.76
C THR A 549 -20.55 -23.89 5.41
N VAL A 550 -21.51 -24.55 6.09
CA VAL A 550 -22.01 -25.86 5.63
C VAL A 550 -23.43 -25.73 5.10
N ASP A 551 -23.63 -26.27 3.90
CA ASP A 551 -24.87 -26.24 3.10
C ASP A 551 -26.13 -26.55 3.93
N THR A 552 -27.01 -25.56 4.04
CA THR A 552 -28.25 -25.56 4.84
C THR A 552 -29.25 -26.66 4.44
N ASP A 553 -29.14 -27.20 3.23
CA ASP A 553 -30.04 -28.23 2.71
C ASP A 553 -29.70 -29.64 3.25
N VAL A 554 -28.47 -29.86 3.73
CA VAL A 554 -28.03 -31.16 4.28
C VAL A 554 -28.42 -31.33 5.76
N LEU A 555 -28.39 -30.25 6.54
CA LEU A 555 -28.74 -30.25 7.97
C LEU A 555 -30.24 -30.45 8.21
N SER A 556 -31.08 -29.91 7.33
CA SER A 556 -32.54 -30.05 7.40
C SER A 556 -33.02 -31.47 7.08
N ALA A 557 -32.24 -32.24 6.30
CA ALA A 557 -32.51 -33.65 5.98
C ALA A 557 -32.04 -34.65 7.06
N LEU A 558 -31.04 -34.31 7.87
CA LEU A 558 -30.48 -35.18 8.91
C LEU A 558 -31.43 -35.38 10.11
N VAL A 559 -32.16 -34.33 10.52
CA VAL A 559 -33.03 -34.38 11.70
C VAL A 559 -34.19 -35.40 11.56
N PRO A 560 -34.90 -35.50 10.41
CA PRO A 560 -35.88 -36.55 10.17
C PRO A 560 -35.29 -37.96 10.13
N LEU A 561 -34.09 -38.12 9.56
CA LEU A 561 -33.42 -39.43 9.39
C LEU A 561 -32.92 -40.00 10.73
N VAL A 562 -32.40 -39.14 11.62
CA VAL A 562 -32.04 -39.51 13.00
C VAL A 562 -33.27 -39.93 13.81
N ARG A 563 -34.39 -39.22 13.65
CA ARG A 563 -35.68 -39.58 14.29
C ARG A 563 -36.23 -40.91 13.80
N LEU A 564 -36.05 -41.26 12.52
CA LEU A 564 -36.46 -42.54 11.95
C LEU A 564 -35.54 -43.71 12.35
N ALA A 565 -34.25 -43.46 12.57
CA ALA A 565 -33.30 -44.47 13.05
C ALA A 565 -33.54 -44.89 14.52
N ALA A 566 -34.15 -44.01 15.32
CA ALA A 566 -34.46 -44.23 16.73
C ALA A 566 -35.67 -45.18 16.99
N VAL A 567 -36.51 -45.42 15.98
CA VAL A 567 -37.75 -46.23 16.11
C VAL A 567 -37.48 -47.75 16.09
N GLY A 568 -36.30 -48.18 15.63
CA GLY A 568 -35.88 -49.58 15.60
C GLY A 568 -36.53 -50.43 14.50
N GLY A 569 -35.94 -51.60 14.22
CA GLY A 569 -36.41 -52.57 13.22
C GLY A 569 -35.64 -52.57 11.89
N PRO A 570 -36.08 -53.34 10.87
CA PRO A 570 -35.35 -53.53 9.61
C PRO A 570 -35.08 -52.22 8.83
N VAL A 571 -35.93 -51.21 9.01
CA VAL A 571 -35.79 -49.87 8.44
C VAL A 571 -34.59 -49.12 9.05
N SER A 572 -34.24 -49.37 10.32
CA SER A 572 -33.10 -48.71 10.97
C SER A 572 -31.75 -49.13 10.41
N VAL A 573 -31.63 -50.35 9.86
CA VAL A 573 -30.38 -50.85 9.25
C VAL A 573 -30.15 -50.19 7.88
N VAL A 574 -31.22 -49.95 7.12
CA VAL A 574 -31.18 -49.25 5.83
C VAL A 574 -30.90 -47.75 6.02
N VAL A 575 -31.52 -47.13 7.04
CA VAL A 575 -31.31 -45.72 7.39
C VAL A 575 -29.91 -45.49 8.00
N ARG A 576 -29.38 -46.41 8.82
CA ARG A 576 -27.99 -46.32 9.31
C ARG A 576 -26.96 -46.40 8.18
N ARG A 577 -27.23 -47.19 7.14
CA ARG A 577 -26.40 -47.26 5.95
C ARG A 577 -26.44 -45.95 5.15
N GLN A 578 -27.62 -45.34 5.01
CA GLN A 578 -27.76 -44.02 4.37
C GLN A 578 -27.15 -42.87 5.19
N ILE A 579 -27.21 -42.92 6.52
CA ILE A 579 -26.52 -41.97 7.41
C ILE A 579 -25.01 -42.10 7.25
N ALA A 580 -24.48 -43.33 7.21
CA ALA A 580 -23.07 -43.58 6.93
C ALA A 580 -22.67 -43.09 5.53
N ASP A 581 -23.48 -43.34 4.50
CA ASP A 581 -23.24 -42.87 3.14
C ASP A 581 -23.32 -41.33 3.03
N CYS A 582 -24.21 -40.67 3.78
CA CYS A 582 -24.28 -39.20 3.88
C CYS A 582 -23.11 -38.60 4.65
N LEU A 583 -22.59 -39.28 5.68
CA LEU A 583 -21.42 -38.84 6.45
C LEU A 583 -20.10 -39.06 5.69
N VAL A 584 -20.07 -40.02 4.76
CA VAL A 584 -18.95 -40.24 3.82
C VAL A 584 -19.03 -39.26 2.64
N GLY A 585 -20.22 -38.79 2.27
CA GLY A 585 -20.42 -37.74 1.25
C GLY A 585 -20.21 -36.29 1.74
N LEU A 586 -20.10 -36.09 3.06
CA LEU A 586 -19.79 -34.81 3.74
C LEU A 586 -18.28 -34.61 3.87
#